data_AF-A0A3M5RD17-F1
#
_entry.id   AF-A0A3M5RD17-F1
#
_cell.length_a   1.000
_cell.length_b   1.000
_cell.length_c   1.000
_cell.angle_alpha   90.00
_cell.angle_beta   90.00
_cell.angle_gamma   90.00
#
_symmetry.space_group_name_H-M   'P 1'
#
loop_
_entity.id
_entity.type
_entity.pdbx_description
1 polymer ?
#
loop_
_entity_poly.entity_id
_entity_poly.type
_entity_poly.pdbx_seq_one_letter_code
_entity_poly.pdbx_strand_id
1 'polypeptide(L)'
;MALTLSTHDFAQRLSDALPLPFTILGNRQRRTWERLIGYIESSTCKSAFDKAAAYAEGYAQALVDSGQIEISIARDLLIIETVNAWRCTRNTSTTSTNR
;
A
#
# COMPACT_ATOMS: atom_id res chain seq x y z
N MET A 1 -2.52 -22.44 9.61
CA MET A 1 -1.36 -22.20 8.74
C MET A 1 -1.37 -20.72 8.37
N ALA A 2 -0.43 -19.92 8.89
CA ALA A 2 -0.30 -18.53 8.48
C ALA A 2 0.41 -18.50 7.12
N LEU A 3 -0.31 -18.19 6.04
CA LEU A 3 0.32 -17.90 4.75
C LEU A 3 1.19 -16.65 4.94
N THR A 4 2.51 -16.83 4.92
CA THR A 4 3.44 -15.70 4.80
C THR A 4 3.27 -15.11 3.42
N LEU A 5 2.46 -14.06 3.31
CA LEU A 5 2.31 -13.30 2.08
C LEU A 5 3.66 -12.76 1.64
N SER A 6 3.96 -12.90 0.36
CA SER A 6 5.14 -12.28 -0.24
C SER A 6 4.96 -10.76 -0.31
N THR A 7 6.07 -10.04 -0.43
CA THR A 7 6.09 -8.60 -0.73
C THR A 7 5.20 -8.26 -1.94
N HIS A 8 5.20 -9.12 -2.96
CA HIS A 8 4.38 -8.96 -4.15
C HIS A 8 2.88 -9.12 -3.86
N ASP A 9 2.49 -10.06 -3.00
CA ASP A 9 1.08 -10.25 -2.63
C ASP A 9 0.52 -9.04 -1.88
N PHE A 10 1.32 -8.40 -1.02
CA PHE A 10 0.93 -7.14 -0.38
C PHE A 10 0.77 -6.01 -1.39
N ALA A 11 1.69 -5.89 -2.35
CA ALA A 11 1.62 -4.89 -3.41
C ALA A 11 0.37 -5.08 -4.29
N GLN A 12 0.03 -6.34 -4.62
CA GLN A 12 -1.16 -6.65 -5.40
C GLN A 12 -2.44 -6.26 -4.64
N ARG A 13 -2.55 -6.63 -3.36
CA ARG A 13 -3.70 -6.25 -2.51
C ARG A 13 -3.90 -4.74 -2.43
N LEU A 14 -2.82 -3.97 -2.31
CA LEU A 14 -2.90 -2.52 -2.33
C LEU A 14 -3.29 -1.99 -3.70
N SER A 15 -2.77 -2.57 -4.78
CA SER A 15 -3.08 -2.14 -6.16
C SER A 15 -4.58 -2.22 -6.45
N ASP A 16 -5.23 -3.25 -5.91
CA ASP A 16 -6.67 -3.49 -6.07
C ASP A 16 -7.54 -2.70 -5.10
N ALA A 17 -6.97 -1.99 -4.11
CA ALA A 17 -7.72 -1.32 -3.05
C ALA A 17 -8.48 -0.08 -3.53
N LEU A 18 -7.99 0.64 -4.55
CA LEU A 18 -8.64 1.86 -5.04
C LEU A 18 -9.58 1.57 -6.23
N PRO A 19 -10.89 1.82 -6.10
CA PRO A 19 -11.85 1.62 -7.19
C PRO A 19 -11.81 2.80 -8.18
N LEU A 20 -10.73 2.87 -8.97
CA LEU A 20 -10.51 3.99 -9.89
C LEU A 20 -11.20 3.76 -11.24
N PRO A 21 -11.93 4.77 -11.78
CA PRO A 21 -12.68 4.63 -13.02
C PRO A 21 -11.76 4.51 -14.24
N PHE A 22 -12.23 3.82 -15.29
CA PHE A 22 -11.49 3.67 -16.54
C PHE A 22 -11.63 4.91 -17.44
N THR A 23 -11.05 6.04 -16.98
CA THR A 23 -11.00 7.32 -17.71
C THR A 23 -9.56 7.80 -17.83
N ILE A 24 -9.29 8.85 -18.62
CA ILE A 24 -7.93 9.44 -18.73
C ILE A 24 -7.42 9.86 -17.35
N LEU A 25 -8.26 10.49 -16.54
CA LEU A 25 -7.90 10.92 -15.18
C LEU A 25 -7.74 9.72 -14.25
N GLY A 26 -8.69 8.78 -14.25
CA GLY A 26 -8.62 7.57 -13.43
C GLY A 26 -7.40 6.70 -13.72
N ASN A 27 -6.98 6.60 -15.00
CA ASN A 27 -5.76 5.91 -15.38
C ASN A 27 -4.49 6.62 -14.89
N ARG A 28 -4.48 7.96 -14.84
CA ARG A 28 -3.38 8.72 -14.23
C ARG A 28 -3.33 8.51 -12.73
N GLN A 29 -4.48 8.49 -12.08
CA GLN A 29 -4.59 8.21 -10.65
C GLN A 29 -4.08 6.79 -10.34
N ARG A 30 -4.47 5.81 -11.14
CA ARG A 30 -4.06 4.40 -11.00
C ARG A 30 -2.56 4.24 -11.14
N ARG A 31 -1.95 4.83 -12.17
CA ARG A 31 -0.48 4.82 -12.34
C ARG A 31 0.26 5.49 -11.19
N THR A 32 -0.33 6.53 -10.61
CA THR A 32 0.26 7.22 -9.45
C THR A 32 0.19 6.31 -8.23
N TRP A 33 -0.95 5.67 -8.00
CA TRP A 33 -1.15 4.69 -6.94
C TRP A 33 -0.18 3.50 -7.04
N GLU A 34 -0.11 2.86 -8.22
CA GLU A 34 0.81 1.75 -8.50
C GLU A 34 2.28 2.15 -8.28
N ARG A 35 2.66 3.38 -8.66
CA ARG A 35 4.01 3.89 -8.41
C ARG A 35 4.31 4.04 -6.92
N LEU A 36 3.36 4.55 -6.12
CA LEU A 36 3.52 4.67 -4.68
C LEU A 36 3.67 3.30 -4.03
N ILE A 37 2.87 2.33 -4.45
CA ILE A 37 3.01 0.93 -4.02
C ILE A 37 4.38 0.38 -4.39
N GLY A 38 4.86 0.64 -5.61
CA GLY A 38 6.21 0.25 -6.02
C GLY A 38 7.31 0.81 -5.12
N TYR A 39 7.16 2.05 -4.61
CA TYR A 39 8.10 2.60 -3.63
C TYR A 39 8.04 1.89 -2.27
N ILE A 40 6.85 1.49 -1.82
CA ILE A 40 6.70 0.65 -0.62
C ILE A 40 7.40 -0.70 -0.87
N GLU A 41 7.16 -1.29 -2.04
CA GLU A 41 7.71 -2.58 -2.46
C GLU A 41 9.23 -2.59 -2.45
N SER A 42 9.85 -1.61 -3.10
CA SER A 42 11.30 -1.47 -3.24
C SER A 42 11.99 -0.89 -2.00
N SER A 43 11.27 -0.53 -0.94
CA SER A 43 11.87 0.07 0.25
C SER A 43 12.83 -0.89 0.93
N THR A 44 14.10 -0.48 1.11
CA THR A 44 15.16 -1.31 1.68
C THR A 44 15.26 -1.24 3.21
N CYS A 45 14.66 -0.22 3.82
CA CYS A 45 14.68 -0.02 5.27
C CYS A 45 13.30 0.39 5.81
N LYS A 46 13.12 0.24 7.12
CA LYS A 46 11.85 0.56 7.80
C LYS A 46 11.44 2.02 7.61
N SER A 47 12.37 2.97 7.72
CA SER A 47 12.06 4.39 7.55
C SER A 47 11.62 4.73 6.11
N ALA A 48 12.24 4.13 5.10
CA ALA A 48 11.83 4.29 3.71
C ALA A 48 10.43 3.69 3.48
N PHE A 49 10.17 2.51 4.04
CA PHE A 49 8.87 1.86 3.98
C PHE A 49 7.78 2.71 4.63
N ASP A 50 7.99 3.17 5.87
CA ASP A 50 7.02 3.97 6.60
C ASP A 50 6.73 5.30 5.89
N LYS A 51 7.76 5.92 5.30
CA LYS A 51 7.60 7.13 4.49
C LYS A 51 6.80 6.86 3.21
N ALA A 52 7.10 5.79 2.49
CA ALA A 52 6.37 5.41 1.28
C ALA A 52 4.90 5.06 1.58
N ALA A 53 4.65 4.36 2.67
CA ALA A 53 3.30 4.03 3.15
C ALA A 53 2.51 5.30 3.50
N ALA A 54 3.11 6.25 4.21
CA ALA A 54 2.46 7.52 4.54
C ALA A 54 2.10 8.33 3.28
N TYR A 55 2.94 8.32 2.23
CA TYR A 55 2.59 8.95 0.95
C TYR A 55 1.42 8.26 0.26
N ALA A 56 1.36 6.92 0.29
CA ALA A 56 0.25 6.16 -0.27
C ALA A 56 -1.07 6.48 0.47
N GLU A 57 -1.06 6.44 1.80
CA GLU A 57 -2.21 6.78 2.63
C GLU A 57 -2.69 8.22 2.37
N GLY A 58 -1.77 9.19 2.36
CA GLY A 58 -2.09 10.59 2.07
C GLY A 58 -2.65 10.80 0.66
N TYR A 59 -2.17 10.03 -0.32
CA TYR A 59 -2.71 10.06 -1.68
C TYR A 59 -4.14 9.51 -1.75
N ALA A 60 -4.41 8.38 -1.08
CA ALA A 60 -5.75 7.82 -1.00
C ALA A 60 -6.73 8.81 -0.33
N GLN A 61 -6.32 9.47 0.75
CA GLN A 61 -7.11 10.51 1.41
C GLN A 61 -7.37 11.70 0.48
N ALA A 62 -6.35 12.18 -0.24
CA ALA A 62 -6.51 13.30 -1.18
C ALA A 62 -7.51 12.98 -2.31
N LEU A 63 -7.59 11.72 -2.76
CA LEU A 63 -8.60 11.29 -3.74
C LEU A 63 -10.01 11.33 -3.16
N VAL A 64 -10.19 10.99 -1.88
CA VAL A 64 -11.47 11.11 -1.18
C VAL A 64 -11.86 12.58 -1.05
N ASP A 65 -10.95 13.41 -0.54
CA ASP A 65 -11.20 14.83 -0.28
C ASP A 65 -11.52 15.61 -1.55
N SER A 66 -10.94 15.19 -2.69
CA SER A 66 -11.20 15.78 -4.01
C SER A 66 -12.38 15.15 -4.76
N GLY A 67 -13.14 14.26 -4.12
CA GLY A 67 -14.33 13.61 -4.68
C GLY A 67 -14.04 12.68 -5.86
N GLN A 68 -12.80 12.20 -6.00
CA GLN A 68 -12.40 11.30 -7.08
C GLN A 68 -12.78 9.84 -6.79
N ILE A 69 -12.86 9.49 -5.51
CA ILE A 69 -13.36 8.20 -5.03
C ILE A 69 -14.28 8.43 -3.82
N GLU A 70 -15.22 7.53 -3.60
CA GLU A 70 -16.14 7.61 -2.46
C GLU A 70 -15.43 7.33 -1.12
N ILE A 71 -16.02 7.82 -0.03
CA ILE A 71 -15.60 7.44 1.33
C ILE A 71 -15.94 5.96 1.53
N SER A 72 -14.96 5.15 1.95
CA SER A 72 -15.16 3.73 2.19
C SER A 72 -14.32 3.25 3.36
N ILE A 73 -14.98 3.00 4.50
CA ILE A 73 -14.34 2.46 5.70
C ILE A 73 -13.67 1.11 5.38
N ALA A 74 -14.32 0.27 4.57
CA ALA A 74 -13.79 -1.04 4.21
C ALA A 74 -12.46 -0.94 3.42
N ARG A 75 -12.36 0.00 2.49
CA ARG A 75 -11.12 0.29 1.77
C ARG A 75 -10.04 0.78 2.73
N ASP A 76 -10.38 1.72 3.60
CA ASP A 76 -9.40 2.34 4.49
C ASP A 76 -8.85 1.31 5.48
N LEU A 77 -9.71 0.44 6.03
CA LEU A 77 -9.29 -0.71 6.83
C LEU A 77 -8.41 -1.67 6.04
N LEU A 78 -8.77 -2.01 4.79
CA LEU A 78 -7.96 -2.88 3.94
C LEU A 78 -6.54 -2.33 3.73
N ILE A 79 -6.41 -1.03 3.44
CA ILE A 79 -5.11 -0.36 3.25
C ILE A 79 -4.29 -0.44 4.56
N ILE A 80 -4.89 -0.05 5.69
CA ILE A 80 -4.23 -0.05 7.00
C ILE A 80 -3.78 -1.46 7.40
N GLU A 81 -4.66 -2.46 7.28
CA GLU A 81 -4.36 -3.85 7.62
C GLU A 81 -3.25 -4.42 6.73
N THR A 82 -3.30 -4.15 5.42
CA THR A 82 -2.31 -4.64 4.46
C THR A 82 -0.94 -4.03 4.72
N VAL A 83 -0.86 -2.71 4.95
CA VAL A 83 0.39 -2.01 5.29
C VAL A 83 0.95 -2.50 6.62
N ASN A 84 0.11 -2.66 7.65
CA ASN A 84 0.54 -3.14 8.96
C ASN A 84 1.05 -4.59 8.90
N ALA A 85 0.36 -5.46 8.19
CA ALA A 85 0.82 -6.85 7.99
C ALA A 85 2.17 -6.88 7.25
N TRP A 86 2.33 -6.08 6.20
CA TRP A 86 3.59 -5.99 5.46
C TRP A 86 4.73 -5.40 6.31
N ARG A 87 4.44 -4.43 7.18
CA ARG A 87 5.40 -3.90 8.15
C ARG A 87 5.87 -5.00 9.12
N CYS A 88 4.94 -5.82 9.61
CA CYS A 88 5.25 -6.93 10.52
C CYS A 88 6.16 -7.99 9.87
N THR A 89 5.94 -8.35 8.60
CA THR A 89 6.81 -9.33 7.91
C THR A 89 8.23 -8.83 7.70
N ARG A 90 8.41 -7.52 7.57
CA ARG A 90 9.75 -6.91 7.46
C ARG A 90 10.49 -6.88 8.80
N ASN A 91 9.78 -6.66 9.90
CA ASN A 91 10.39 -6.67 11.24
C ASN A 91 10.86 -8.07 11.65
N THR A 92 10.14 -9.13 11.26
CA THR A 92 10.54 -10.51 11.59
C THR A 92 11.76 -10.98 10.79
N SER A 93 11.96 -10.45 9.58
CA SER A 93 13.13 -10.76 8.74
C SER A 93 14.44 -10.22 9.34
N THR A 94 14.42 -9.07 10.00
CA THR A 94 15.62 -8.48 10.64
C THR A 94 16.10 -9.20 11.90
N THR A 95 15.33 -10.13 12.46
CA THR A 95 15.70 -10.86 13.70
C THR A 95 16.30 -12.26 13.44
N SER A 96 16.39 -12.70 12.18
CA SER A 96 16.92 -14.04 11.83
C SER A 96 18.26 -14.00 11.07
N THR A 97 19.21 -13.20 11.55
CA THR A 97 20.63 -13.35 11.15
C THR A 97 21.52 -13.12 12.37
N ASN A 98 21.53 -14.11 13.26
CA ASN A 98 22.64 -14.36 14.17
C ASN A 98 22.59 -15.85 14.56
N ARG A 99 23.26 -16.68 13.76
CA ARG A 99 23.73 -18.00 14.15
C ARG A 99 25.07 -18.25 13.50
#